data_AF-A0A0F8ZZ50-F1
#
_entry.id   AF-A0A0F8ZZ50-F1
#
_cell.length_a   1.000
_cell.length_b   1.000
_cell.length_c   1.000
_cell.angle_alpha   90.00
_cell.angle_beta   90.00
_cell.angle_gamma   90.00
#
_symmetry.space_group_name_H-M   'P 1'
#
loop_
_entity.id
_entity.type
_entity.pdbx_description
1 polymer ?
#
loop_
_entity_poly.entity_id
_entity_poly.type
_entity_poly.pdbx_seq_one_letter_code
_entity_poly.pdbx_strand_id
1 'polypeptide(L)' 'MENACGIMSKNRLLIAGSRTIKHNIDHILDNASYIFDVLFDAVIEGGASGVDNSGKYWAINKGYEVISMPADWDAYG' A
#
# COMPACT_ATOMS: atom_id res chain seq x y z
N MET A 1 11.81 -12.56 33.45
CA MET A 1 12.15 -13.31 32.23
C MET A 1 11.83 -12.40 31.05
N GLU A 2 12.72 -11.46 30.78
CA GLU A 2 12.68 -10.67 29.55
C GLU A 2 13.59 -11.39 28.58
N ASN A 3 13.04 -11.94 27.50
CA ASN A 3 13.82 -12.36 26.35
C ASN A 3 12.94 -12.40 25.10
N ALA A 4 13.40 -11.64 24.09
CA ALA A 4 13.10 -11.77 22.67
C ALA A 4 11.66 -11.46 22.19
N CYS A 5 11.19 -10.23 22.36
CA CYS A 5 10.29 -9.66 21.34
C CYS A 5 11.19 -9.03 20.26
N GLY A 6 11.77 -9.88 19.42
CA GLY A 6 12.50 -9.43 18.24
C GLY A 6 11.62 -8.45 17.48
N ILE A 7 12.22 -7.36 16.99
CA ILE A 7 11.59 -6.35 16.14
C ILE A 7 10.63 -7.07 15.19
N MET A 8 9.31 -7.03 15.45
CA MET A 8 8.37 -7.59 14.50
C MET A 8 8.62 -6.85 13.20
N SER A 9 9.08 -7.57 12.18
CA SER A 9 9.26 -7.02 10.84
C SER A 9 7.98 -6.31 10.48
N LYS A 10 8.04 -4.98 10.45
CA LYS A 10 6.90 -4.14 10.12
C LYS A 10 6.68 -4.26 8.61
N ASN A 11 5.92 -5.26 8.19
CA ASN A 11 5.70 -5.49 6.77
C ASN A 11 4.98 -4.27 6.17
N ARG A 12 5.40 -3.87 4.98
CA ARG A 12 4.88 -2.73 4.25
C ARG A 12 4.44 -3.20 2.88
N LEU A 13 3.23 -2.84 2.50
CA LEU A 13 2.71 -3.13 1.16
C LEU A 13 2.92 -1.90 0.28
N LEU A 14 3.72 -2.03 -0.78
CA LEU A 14 3.82 -0.99 -1.82
C LEU A 14 2.73 -1.22 -2.86
N ILE A 15 1.93 -0.19 -3.12
CA ILE A 15 1.01 -0.15 -4.27
C ILE A 15 1.56 0.88 -5.25
N ALA A 16 1.82 0.42 -6.47
CA ALA A 16 2.25 1.25 -7.57
C ALA A 16 1.63 0.72 -8.87
N GLY A 17 1.19 1.62 -9.75
CA GLY A 17 0.65 1.20 -11.04
C GLY A 17 0.31 2.35 -11.98
N SER A 18 -0.54 2.04 -12.96
CA SER A 18 -0.89 3.00 -14.01
C SER A 18 -1.73 4.16 -13.49
N ARG A 19 -1.42 5.37 -13.97
CA ARG A 19 -2.16 6.61 -13.68
C ARG A 19 -3.53 6.69 -14.34
N THR A 20 -3.76 5.87 -15.36
CA THR A 20 -4.94 5.95 -16.23
C THR A 20 -5.99 4.89 -15.95
N ILE A 21 -5.67 3.88 -15.14
CA ILE A 21 -6.66 2.88 -14.71
C ILE A 21 -7.67 3.58 -13.79
N LYS A 22 -8.96 3.47 -14.13
CA LYS A 22 -10.07 4.02 -13.34
C LYS A 22 -11.04 2.95 -12.84
N HIS A 23 -10.77 1.68 -13.16
CA HIS A 23 -11.58 0.57 -12.70
C HIS A 23 -11.34 0.30 -11.21
N ASN A 24 -12.36 -0.20 -10.52
CA ASN A 24 -12.20 -0.65 -9.14
C ASN A 24 -11.23 -1.86 -9.12
N ILE A 25 -10.16 -1.75 -8.35
CA ILE A 25 -9.13 -2.80 -8.17
C ILE A 25 -9.16 -3.43 -6.78
N ASP A 26 -10.15 -3.11 -5.95
CA ASP A 26 -10.23 -3.54 -4.55
C ASP A 26 -10.22 -5.08 -4.44
N HIS A 27 -10.89 -5.77 -5.36
CA HIS A 27 -10.90 -7.23 -5.41
C HIS A 27 -9.50 -7.82 -5.67
N ILE A 28 -8.65 -7.13 -6.43
CA ILE A 28 -7.25 -7.55 -6.66
C ILE A 28 -6.44 -7.35 -5.38
N LEU A 29 -6.63 -6.22 -4.71
CA LEU A 29 -5.92 -5.88 -3.47
C LEU A 29 -6.36 -6.79 -2.30
N ASP A 30 -7.64 -7.10 -2.20
CA ASP A 30 -8.19 -8.05 -1.22
C ASP A 30 -7.60 -9.45 -1.46
N ASN A 31 -7.59 -9.92 -2.71
CA ASN A 31 -6.99 -11.20 -3.04
C ASN A 31 -5.48 -11.22 -2.74
N ALA A 32 -4.74 -10.17 -3.11
CA ALA A 32 -3.32 -10.07 -2.82
C ALA A 32 -3.06 -10.07 -1.31
N SER A 33 -3.86 -9.33 -0.53
CA SER A 33 -3.72 -9.29 0.94
C SER A 33 -3.90 -10.65 1.60
N TYR A 34 -4.77 -11.49 1.03
CA TYR A 34 -5.03 -12.84 1.52
C TYR A 34 -4.01 -13.87 1.00
N ILE A 35 -3.60 -13.76 -0.26
CA ILE A 35 -2.60 -14.67 -0.88
C ILE A 35 -1.29 -14.66 -0.12
N PHE A 36 -0.88 -13.48 0.36
CA PHE A 36 0.38 -13.38 1.09
C PHE A 36 0.29 -13.80 2.55
N ASP A 37 -0.90 -13.94 3.15
CA ASP A 37 -1.14 -14.22 4.59
C ASP A 37 -0.20 -13.42 5.52
N VAL A 38 0.25 -12.26 5.02
CA VAL A 38 1.25 -11.40 5.61
C VAL A 38 0.49 -10.20 6.12
N LEU A 39 0.43 -10.07 7.44
CA LEU A 39 -0.04 -8.84 8.07
C LEU A 39 0.96 -7.73 7.76
N PHE A 40 0.46 -6.62 7.22
CA PHE A 40 1.20 -5.38 7.01
C PHE A 40 0.63 -4.29 7.90
N ASP A 41 1.49 -3.46 8.48
CA ASP A 41 1.03 -2.35 9.35
C ASP A 41 0.72 -1.08 8.56
N ALA A 42 1.31 -0.93 7.36
CA ALA A 42 1.07 0.23 6.52
C ALA A 42 1.19 -0.08 5.03
N VAL A 43 0.48 0.72 4.24
CA VAL A 43 0.50 0.73 2.78
C VAL A 43 1.25 1.96 2.29
N ILE A 44 2.14 1.79 1.33
CA ILE A 44 2.93 2.85 0.69
C ILE A 44 2.37 3.08 -0.71
N GLU A 45 2.21 4.34 -1.11
CA GLU A 45 1.71 4.73 -2.45
C GLU A 45 2.42 5.98 -3.00
N GLY A 46 2.48 6.11 -4.32
CA GLY A 46 3.32 7.09 -5.04
C GLY A 46 2.68 8.46 -5.28
N GLY A 47 1.49 8.73 -4.73
CA GLY A 47 0.76 9.98 -4.78
C GLY A 47 0.08 10.28 -6.13
N ALA A 48 0.13 9.36 -7.09
CA ALA A 48 -0.38 9.60 -8.44
C ALA A 48 -1.89 9.33 -8.57
N SER A 49 -2.46 9.68 -9.73
CA SER A 49 -3.82 9.25 -10.07
C SER A 49 -3.88 7.73 -10.36
N GLY A 50 -5.08 7.21 -10.59
CA GLY A 50 -5.27 5.81 -10.98
C GLY A 50 -4.99 4.84 -9.85
N VAL A 51 -4.08 3.88 -10.06
CA VAL A 51 -3.82 2.77 -9.13
C VAL A 51 -3.43 3.26 -7.74
N ASP A 52 -2.58 4.27 -7.62
CA ASP A 52 -2.11 4.81 -6.34
C ASP A 52 -3.29 5.34 -5.50
N ASN A 53 -4.15 6.17 -6.10
CA ASN A 53 -5.37 6.65 -5.45
C ASN A 53 -6.31 5.49 -5.06
N SER A 54 -6.54 4.53 -5.97
CA SER A 54 -7.38 3.36 -5.66
C SER A 54 -6.82 2.56 -4.49
N GLY A 55 -5.51 2.31 -4.46
CA GLY A 55 -4.81 1.63 -3.37
C GLY A 55 -4.91 2.37 -2.05
N LYS A 56 -4.74 3.70 -2.07
CA LYS A 56 -4.93 4.57 -0.91
C LYS A 56 -6.34 4.46 -0.33
N TYR A 57 -7.37 4.56 -1.17
CA TYR A 57 -8.76 4.46 -0.71
C TYR A 57 -9.07 3.09 -0.14
N TRP A 58 -8.63 2.02 -0.80
CA TRP A 58 -8.74 0.66 -0.30
C TRP A 58 -8.08 0.51 1.08
N ALA A 59 -6.85 1.01 1.24
CA ALA A 59 -6.10 0.92 2.49
C ALA A 59 -6.81 1.63 3.65
N ILE A 60 -7.29 2.86 3.42
CA ILE A 60 -8.05 3.65 4.39
C ILE A 60 -9.33 2.90 4.79
N ASN A 61 -10.07 2.36 3.83
CA ASN A 61 -11.31 1.64 4.08
C ASN A 61 -11.11 0.35 4.91
N LYS A 62 -9.93 -0.27 4.82
CA LYS A 62 -9.55 -1.45 5.60
C LYS A 62 -8.87 -1.11 6.94
N GLY A 63 -8.62 0.17 7.21
CA GLY A 63 -8.02 0.65 8.46
C GLY A 63 -6.49 0.55 8.51
N TYR A 64 -5.82 0.42 7.37
CA TYR A 64 -4.36 0.46 7.30
C TYR A 64 -3.83 1.88 7.37
N GLU A 65 -2.65 2.06 7.99
CA GLU A 65 -1.88 3.30 7.86
C GLU A 65 -1.46 3.49 6.40
N VAL A 66 -1.54 4.72 5.88
CA VAL A 66 -1.10 5.05 4.52
C VAL A 66 0.08 6.01 4.58
N ILE A 67 1.16 5.65 3.90
CA ILE A 67 2.35 6.47 3.71
C ILE A 67 2.39 6.91 2.23
N SER A 68 2.03 8.16 1.99
CA SER A 68 2.14 8.78 0.67
C SER A 68 3.57 9.23 0.39
N MET A 69 4.17 8.73 -0.68
CA MET A 69 5.46 9.17 -1.20
C MET A 69 5.27 9.74 -2.61
N PRO A 70 4.71 10.96 -2.74
CA PRO A 70 4.51 11.59 -4.04
C PRO A 70 5.85 11.70 -4.77
N ALA A 71 5.96 11.04 -5.91
CA ALA A 71 7.15 11.14 -6.72
C ALA A 71 7.20 12.53 -7.40
N ASP A 72 8.37 13.18 -7.29
CA ASP A 72 8.66 14.47 -7.91
C ASP A 72 8.98 14.27 -9.40
N TRP A 73 7.94 13.90 -10.16
CA TRP A 73 8.07 13.64 -11.60
C TRP A 73 8.47 14.88 -12.38
N ASP A 74 8.27 16.08 -11.85
CA ASP A 74 8.76 17.32 -12.46
C ASP A 74 10.29 17.44 -12.34
N ALA A 75 10.91 16.80 -11.34
CA ALA A 75 12.36 16.77 -11.15
C ALA A 75 13.08 15.60 -11.85
N TYR A 76 12.40 14.47 -12.06
CA TYR A 76 13.00 13.22 -12.56
C TYR A 76 12.27 12.54 -13.74
N GLY A 77 11.24 13.19 -14.29
CA GLY A 77 10.43 12.68 -15.41
C GLY A 77 10.94 13.08 -16.78
#